data_AF-A0AAI8V9K2-F1
#
_entry.id   AF-A0AAI8V9K2-F1
#
_cell.length_a   1.000
_cell.length_b   1.000
_cell.length_c   1.000
_cell.angle_alpha   90.00
_cell.angle_beta   90.00
_cell.angle_gamma   90.00
#
_symmetry.space_group_name_H-M   'P 1'
#
loop_
_entity.id
_entity.type
_entity.pdbx_description
1 polymer ?
#
loop_
_entity_poly.entity_id
_entity_poly.type
_entity_poly.pdbx_seq_one_letter_code
_entity_poly.pdbx_strand_id
1 'polypeptide(L)'
;MESSQDHHLPTIRVFRKAFTGSFKEATSGHVELHEQDEALVHEATSWLYVGDVAKKDEKTSLAFWVDLSMVGDYLGIESLRRFANSHFETMVENRKTEIFKQWNSVVRDPSKIDTKEIEDLFHAANVAYNMEASSSRFLRRTLLKFMLDTKYIAGVNAQFAARIADYPLFAADIRPTPPEVHWGSPMS
;
A
#
# COMPACT_ATOMS: atom_id res chain seq x y z
N MET A 1 41.54 13.99 10.28
CA MET A 1 40.34 14.10 11.13
C MET A 1 39.19 13.55 10.33
N GLU A 2 39.00 12.23 10.37
CA GLU A 2 37.86 11.58 9.75
C GLU A 2 36.63 11.86 10.61
N SER A 3 35.69 12.60 10.03
CA SER A 3 34.37 12.81 10.59
C SER A 3 33.68 11.45 10.69
N SER A 4 33.64 10.85 11.88
CA SER A 4 32.70 9.77 12.19
C SER A 4 31.29 10.29 11.93
N GLN A 5 30.73 9.93 10.78
CA GLN A 5 29.30 9.99 10.60
C GLN A 5 28.73 8.94 11.56
N ASP A 6 28.13 9.43 12.65
CA ASP A 6 27.24 8.64 13.49
C ASP A 6 26.08 8.17 12.60
N HIS A 7 26.27 7.02 11.95
CA HIS A 7 25.19 6.23 11.39
C HIS A 7 24.41 5.66 12.58
N HIS A 8 23.59 6.50 13.21
CA HIS A 8 22.55 6.04 14.12
C HIS A 8 21.63 5.13 13.31
N LEU A 9 21.92 3.83 13.35
CA LEU A 9 21.03 2.81 12.82
C LEU A 9 19.64 3.08 13.41
N PRO A 10 18.60 3.22 12.58
CA PRO A 10 17.26 3.51 13.05
C PRO A 10 16.89 2.45 14.08
N THR A 11 16.71 2.87 15.33
CA THR A 11 16.52 1.93 16.42
C THR A 11 15.13 1.33 16.28
N ILE A 12 15.07 0.05 15.89
CA ILE A 12 13.82 -0.68 15.72
C ILE A 12 13.14 -0.80 17.08
N ARG A 13 11.94 -0.22 17.18
CA ARG A 13 11.22 -0.13 18.46
C ARG A 13 10.91 -1.51 19.01
N VAL A 14 10.58 -2.47 18.15
CA VAL A 14 10.30 -3.86 18.51
C VAL A 14 11.53 -4.53 19.10
N PHE A 15 12.65 -4.57 18.36
CA PHE A 15 13.87 -5.22 18.83
C PHE A 15 14.48 -4.54 20.05
N ARG A 16 14.44 -3.20 20.12
CA ARG A 16 14.90 -2.50 21.32
C ARG A 16 14.14 -2.97 22.56
N LYS A 17 12.80 -3.04 22.49
CA LYS A 17 11.99 -3.53 23.61
C LYS A 17 12.28 -5.00 23.94
N ALA A 18 12.46 -5.84 22.92
CA ALA A 18 12.78 -7.26 23.11
C ALA A 18 14.13 -7.46 23.80
N PHE A 19 15.16 -6.69 23.41
CA PHE A 19 16.53 -6.86 23.89
C PHE A 19 16.91 -6.01 25.13
N THR A 20 16.14 -4.98 25.47
CA THR A 20 16.40 -4.17 26.69
C THR A 20 15.37 -4.41 27.79
N GLY A 21 14.42 -5.31 27.58
CA GLY A 21 13.38 -5.65 28.55
C GLY A 21 13.79 -6.73 29.54
N SER A 22 12.87 -7.12 30.41
CA SER A 22 13.03 -8.25 31.35
C SER A 22 12.52 -9.58 30.77
N PHE A 23 12.36 -9.66 29.45
CA PHE A 23 11.84 -10.82 28.76
C PHE A 23 12.95 -11.84 28.46
N LYS A 24 12.57 -13.09 28.17
CA LYS A 24 13.52 -14.19 27.91
C LYS A 24 14.44 -13.85 26.73
N GLU A 25 13.90 -13.16 25.74
CA GLU A 25 14.53 -12.66 24.52
C GLU A 25 15.77 -11.81 24.81
N ALA A 26 15.72 -10.98 25.87
CA ALA A 26 16.85 -10.16 26.28
C ALA A 26 18.04 -10.99 26.78
N THR A 27 17.77 -12.18 27.33
CA THR A 27 18.79 -13.10 27.82
C THR A 27 19.20 -14.17 26.79
N SER A 28 18.27 -14.62 25.96
CA SER A 28 18.52 -15.64 24.94
C SER A 28 19.19 -15.07 23.68
N GLY A 29 19.04 -13.76 23.43
CA GLY A 29 19.47 -13.15 22.18
C GLY A 29 18.65 -13.61 20.97
N HIS A 30 17.49 -14.22 21.21
CA HIS A 30 16.62 -14.80 20.17
C HIS A 30 15.23 -14.18 20.23
N VAL A 31 14.71 -13.76 19.07
CA VAL A 31 13.35 -13.19 18.91
C VAL A 31 12.65 -13.96 17.81
N GLU A 32 11.47 -14.51 18.11
CA GLU A 32 10.62 -15.20 17.15
C GLU A 32 9.53 -14.24 16.62
N LEU A 33 9.33 -14.22 15.30
CA LEU A 33 8.32 -13.40 14.63
C LEU A 33 7.33 -14.30 13.88
N HIS A 34 6.23 -14.69 14.52
CA HIS A 34 5.28 -15.66 13.94
C HIS A 34 4.30 -15.06 12.91
N GLU A 35 4.06 -13.76 12.98
CA GLU A 35 3.01 -13.08 12.19
C GLU A 35 3.52 -12.51 10.88
N GLN A 36 4.82 -12.64 10.60
CA GLN A 36 5.48 -11.95 9.49
C GLN A 36 6.00 -12.95 8.46
N ASP A 37 5.81 -12.62 7.19
CA ASP A 37 6.40 -13.37 6.08
C ASP A 37 7.93 -13.23 6.10
N GLU A 38 8.63 -14.37 6.02
CA GLU A 38 10.10 -14.43 6.10
C GLU A 38 10.76 -13.58 5.01
N ALA A 39 10.22 -13.58 3.78
CA ALA A 39 10.78 -12.79 2.69
C ALA A 39 10.63 -11.30 2.95
N LEU A 40 9.49 -10.84 3.49
CA LEU A 40 9.31 -9.42 3.82
C LEU A 40 10.21 -8.99 4.99
N VAL A 41 10.40 -9.85 6.00
CA VAL A 41 11.36 -9.60 7.09
C VAL A 41 12.79 -9.54 6.56
N HIS A 42 13.14 -10.38 5.59
CA HIS A 42 14.43 -10.34 4.93
C HIS A 42 14.65 -9.00 4.19
N GLU A 43 13.65 -8.50 3.46
CA GLU A 43 13.72 -7.19 2.81
C GLU A 43 13.82 -6.04 3.82
N ALA A 44 13.06 -6.10 4.91
CA ALA A 44 13.17 -5.13 6.00
C ALA A 44 14.56 -5.16 6.67
N THR A 45 15.16 -6.34 6.78
CA THR A 45 16.52 -6.51 7.29
C THR A 45 17.54 -5.91 6.33
N SER A 46 17.45 -6.24 5.04
CA SER A 46 18.29 -5.65 3.99
C SER A 46 18.21 -4.12 3.99
N TRP A 47 17.03 -3.56 4.18
CA TRP A 47 16.86 -2.11 4.30
C TRP A 47 17.66 -1.49 5.45
N LEU A 48 17.73 -2.14 6.62
CA LEU A 48 18.44 -1.60 7.78
C LEU A 48 19.95 -1.62 7.60
N TYR A 49 20.48 -2.68 6.98
CA TYR A 49 21.91 -2.88 6.85
C TYR A 49 22.49 -2.26 5.58
N VAL A 50 21.71 -2.23 4.50
CA VAL A 50 22.15 -1.81 3.16
C VAL A 50 21.48 -0.52 2.71
N GLY A 51 20.34 -0.15 3.31
CA GLY A 51 19.56 1.02 2.90
C GLY A 51 18.76 0.79 1.61
N ASP A 52 18.52 -0.47 1.23
CA ASP A 52 17.85 -0.83 -0.02
C ASP A 52 17.01 -2.10 0.12
N VAL A 53 16.06 -2.27 -0.80
CA VAL A 53 15.22 -3.47 -0.96
C VAL A 53 15.77 -4.25 -2.14
N ALA A 54 16.15 -5.50 -1.92
CA ALA A 54 16.76 -6.35 -2.95
C ALA A 54 15.75 -6.66 -4.07
N LYS A 55 14.48 -6.89 -3.67
CA LYS A 55 13.40 -7.27 -4.57
C LYS A 55 12.63 -6.07 -5.14
N LYS A 56 13.33 -5.20 -5.89
CA LYS A 56 12.74 -4.00 -6.52
C LYS A 56 12.62 -4.07 -8.05
N ASP A 57 12.44 -5.26 -8.61
CA ASP A 57 12.35 -5.43 -10.05
C ASP A 57 10.97 -5.05 -10.63
N GLU A 58 10.88 -4.94 -11.96
CA GLU A 58 9.62 -4.62 -12.67
C GLU A 58 8.51 -5.65 -12.46
N LYS A 59 8.81 -6.83 -11.90
CA LYS A 59 7.84 -7.90 -11.62
C LYS A 59 7.29 -7.84 -10.20
N THR A 60 7.78 -6.91 -9.40
CA THR A 60 7.33 -6.73 -8.02
C THR A 60 5.88 -6.27 -8.03
N SER A 61 5.04 -6.97 -7.28
CA SER A 61 3.60 -6.71 -7.23
C SER A 61 3.25 -5.46 -6.44
N LEU A 62 2.06 -4.89 -6.69
CA LEU A 62 1.52 -3.82 -5.85
C LEU A 62 1.33 -4.32 -4.40
N ALA A 63 0.88 -5.56 -4.24
CA ALA A 63 0.69 -6.19 -2.92
C ALA A 63 1.98 -6.25 -2.11
N PHE A 64 3.12 -6.58 -2.74
CA PHE A 64 4.41 -6.61 -2.06
C PHE A 64 4.75 -5.28 -1.39
N TRP A 65 4.54 -4.16 -2.08
CA TRP A 65 4.84 -2.84 -1.51
C TRP A 65 3.89 -2.47 -0.37
N VAL A 66 2.62 -2.90 -0.45
CA VAL A 66 1.68 -2.73 0.67
C VAL A 66 2.16 -3.54 1.87
N ASP A 67 2.47 -4.82 1.69
CA ASP A 67 2.90 -5.70 2.78
C ASP A 67 4.23 -5.27 3.38
N LEU A 68 5.19 -4.84 2.56
CA LEU A 68 6.46 -4.29 3.04
C LEU A 68 6.25 -3.01 3.85
N SER A 69 5.26 -2.17 3.48
CA SER A 69 4.88 -1.00 4.27
C SER A 69 4.32 -1.41 5.64
N MET A 70 3.57 -2.52 5.70
CA MET A 70 3.00 -3.08 6.93
C MET A 70 4.09 -3.65 7.84
N VAL A 71 5.07 -4.37 7.29
CA VAL A 71 6.25 -4.84 8.04
C VAL A 71 7.04 -3.65 8.59
N GLY A 72 7.22 -2.59 7.79
CA GLY A 72 7.84 -1.35 8.23
C GLY A 72 7.10 -0.70 9.40
N ASP A 73 5.77 -0.69 9.38
CA ASP A 73 4.95 -0.18 10.48
C ASP A 73 5.07 -1.06 11.74
N TYR A 74 4.95 -2.38 11.58
CA TYR A 74 5.08 -3.37 12.66
C TYR A 74 6.42 -3.25 13.39
N LEU A 75 7.52 -3.23 12.64
CA LEU A 75 8.87 -3.09 13.21
C LEU A 75 9.17 -1.66 13.71
N GLY A 76 8.41 -0.66 13.26
CA GLY A 76 8.65 0.74 13.56
C GLY A 76 9.80 1.34 12.75
N ILE A 77 10.00 0.86 11.51
CA ILE A 77 10.99 1.35 10.54
C ILE A 77 10.31 2.36 9.61
N GLU A 78 10.17 3.59 10.09
CA GLU A 78 9.45 4.66 9.38
C GLU A 78 9.97 4.93 7.96
N SER A 79 11.29 4.86 7.76
CA SER A 79 11.92 5.09 6.45
C SER A 79 11.53 4.02 5.43
N LEU A 80 11.47 2.75 5.83
CA LEU A 80 11.04 1.64 4.99
C LEU A 80 9.56 1.79 4.63
N ARG A 81 8.71 2.10 5.61
CA ARG A 81 7.28 2.33 5.38
C ARG A 81 7.04 3.43 4.35
N ARG A 82 7.73 4.57 4.47
CA ARG A 82 7.65 5.67 3.50
C ARG A 82 8.16 5.28 2.12
N PHE A 83 9.28 4.55 2.08
CA PHE A 83 9.86 4.05 0.84
C PHE A 83 8.88 3.14 0.08
N ALA A 84 8.34 2.13 0.77
CA ALA A 84 7.37 1.19 0.19
C ALA A 84 6.10 1.90 -0.29
N ASN A 85 5.57 2.85 0.50
CA ASN A 85 4.44 3.68 0.11
C ASN A 85 4.72 4.49 -1.17
N SER A 86 5.89 5.11 -1.29
CA SER A 86 6.28 5.88 -2.48
C SER A 86 6.36 5.00 -3.73
N HIS A 87 6.90 3.78 -3.60
CA HIS A 87 6.96 2.82 -4.71
C HIS A 87 5.55 2.35 -5.12
N PHE A 88 4.68 2.06 -4.16
CA PHE A 88 3.28 1.74 -4.43
C PHE A 88 2.58 2.85 -5.22
N GLU A 89 2.68 4.11 -4.77
CA GLU A 89 2.07 5.25 -5.49
C GLU A 89 2.65 5.42 -6.89
N THR A 90 3.96 5.25 -7.06
CA THR A 90 4.61 5.33 -8.38
C THR A 90 4.08 4.26 -9.34
N MET A 91 3.92 3.02 -8.86
CA MET A 91 3.36 1.93 -9.66
C MET A 91 1.90 2.18 -10.03
N VAL A 92 1.08 2.65 -9.10
CA VAL A 92 -0.32 3.01 -9.35
C VAL A 92 -0.43 4.13 -10.40
N GLU A 93 0.41 5.16 -10.32
CA GLU A 93 0.46 6.27 -11.27
C GLU A 93 0.96 5.83 -12.66
N ASN A 94 1.97 4.97 -12.72
CA ASN A 94 2.44 4.37 -13.97
C ASN A 94 1.33 3.52 -14.60
N ARG A 95 0.63 2.72 -13.80
CA ARG A 95 -0.46 1.87 -14.31
C ARG A 95 -1.61 2.69 -14.85
N LYS A 96 -1.99 3.75 -14.15
CA LYS A 96 -2.96 4.73 -14.64
C LYS A 96 -2.57 5.28 -16.00
N THR A 97 -1.30 5.68 -16.15
CA THR A 97 -0.77 6.20 -17.41
C THR A 97 -0.85 5.17 -18.54
N GLU A 98 -0.51 3.91 -18.27
CA GLU A 98 -0.61 2.83 -19.26
C GLU A 98 -2.05 2.52 -19.66
N ILE A 99 -2.98 2.51 -18.70
CA ILE A 99 -4.40 2.37 -18.96
C ILE A 99 -4.89 3.49 -19.89
N PHE A 100 -4.49 4.74 -19.66
CA PHE A 100 -4.85 5.86 -20.53
C PHE A 100 -4.24 5.75 -21.92
N LYS A 101 -2.97 5.32 -22.06
CA LYS A 101 -2.35 5.06 -23.36
C LYS A 101 -3.10 3.97 -24.14
N GLN A 102 -3.60 2.96 -23.43
CA GLN A 102 -4.31 1.83 -24.00
C GLN A 102 -5.83 2.00 -24.00
N TRP A 103 -6.33 3.21 -23.72
CA TRP A 103 -7.75 3.48 -23.48
C TRP A 103 -8.69 2.85 -24.51
N ASN A 104 -8.42 3.09 -25.80
CA ASN A 104 -9.26 2.57 -26.89
C ASN A 104 -9.30 1.03 -26.93
N SER A 105 -8.23 0.37 -26.51
CA SER A 105 -8.16 -1.09 -26.44
C SER A 105 -8.84 -1.62 -25.19
N VAL A 106 -8.61 -1.00 -24.03
CA VAL A 106 -9.16 -1.41 -22.73
C VAL A 106 -10.67 -1.18 -22.67
N VAL A 107 -11.18 -0.09 -23.25
CA VAL A 107 -12.63 0.16 -23.31
C VAL A 107 -13.35 -0.87 -24.20
N ARG A 108 -12.70 -1.32 -25.28
CA ARG A 108 -13.26 -2.35 -26.18
C ARG A 108 -13.18 -3.74 -25.56
N ASP A 109 -12.17 -3.99 -24.75
CA ASP A 109 -11.93 -5.26 -24.10
C ASP A 109 -11.38 -5.06 -22.68
N PRO A 110 -12.27 -4.88 -21.68
CA PRO A 110 -11.88 -4.67 -20.29
C PRO A 110 -11.15 -5.86 -19.66
N SER A 111 -11.18 -7.04 -20.30
CA SER A 111 -10.49 -8.25 -19.82
C SER A 111 -8.97 -8.18 -19.99
N LYS A 112 -8.45 -7.16 -20.70
CA LYS A 112 -7.02 -6.89 -20.84
C LYS A 112 -6.35 -6.35 -19.58
N ILE A 113 -7.14 -6.00 -18.56
CA ILE A 113 -6.60 -5.68 -17.24
C ILE A 113 -6.27 -7.00 -16.54
N ASP A 114 -5.02 -7.10 -16.07
CA ASP A 114 -4.54 -8.28 -15.37
C ASP A 114 -5.35 -8.48 -14.08
N THR A 115 -5.95 -9.66 -13.93
CA THR A 115 -6.71 -10.04 -12.74
C THR A 115 -5.85 -9.90 -11.48
N LYS A 116 -4.56 -10.21 -11.56
CA LYS A 116 -3.66 -10.07 -10.41
C LYS A 116 -3.54 -8.62 -9.94
N GLU A 117 -3.53 -7.66 -10.86
CA GLU A 117 -3.48 -6.23 -10.49
C GLU A 117 -4.77 -5.79 -9.78
N ILE A 118 -5.93 -6.28 -10.23
CA ILE A 118 -7.20 -6.03 -9.55
C ILE A 118 -7.13 -6.59 -8.13
N GLU A 119 -6.64 -7.81 -7.97
CA GLU A 119 -6.46 -8.44 -6.65
C GLU A 119 -5.50 -7.65 -5.76
N ASP A 120 -4.35 -7.21 -6.29
CA ASP A 120 -3.40 -6.41 -5.52
C ASP A 120 -4.00 -5.04 -5.10
N LEU A 121 -4.83 -4.41 -5.94
CA LEU A 121 -5.54 -3.17 -5.59
C LEU A 121 -6.58 -3.41 -4.48
N PHE A 122 -7.30 -4.52 -4.52
CA PHE A 122 -8.26 -4.88 -3.47
C PHE A 122 -7.56 -5.31 -2.18
N HIS A 123 -6.38 -5.92 -2.27
CA HIS A 123 -5.52 -6.15 -1.10
C HIS A 123 -5.13 -4.81 -0.45
N ALA A 124 -4.69 -3.83 -1.25
CA ALA A 124 -4.41 -2.49 -0.75
C ALA A 124 -5.65 -1.83 -0.13
N ALA A 125 -6.84 -2.03 -0.70
CA ALA A 125 -8.10 -1.54 -0.14
C ALA A 125 -8.43 -2.23 1.19
N ASN A 126 -8.22 -3.54 1.29
CA ASN A 126 -8.39 -4.27 2.54
C ASN A 126 -7.52 -3.66 3.66
N VAL A 127 -6.24 -3.44 3.38
CA VAL A 127 -5.33 -2.80 4.35
C VAL A 127 -5.80 -1.39 4.69
N ALA A 128 -6.18 -0.60 3.68
CA ALA A 128 -6.56 0.80 3.87
C ALA A 128 -7.85 1.02 4.70
N TYR A 129 -8.81 0.09 4.61
CA TYR A 129 -10.13 0.25 5.21
C TYR A 129 -10.39 -0.67 6.41
N ASN A 130 -9.70 -1.81 6.52
CA ASN A 130 -9.97 -2.81 7.54
C ASN A 130 -8.81 -2.99 8.53
N MET A 131 -7.63 -2.42 8.27
CA MET A 131 -6.48 -2.51 9.19
C MET A 131 -6.15 -1.16 9.82
N GLU A 132 -5.87 -1.18 11.12
CA GLU A 132 -5.33 -0.04 11.86
C GLU A 132 -3.83 0.10 11.59
N ALA A 133 -3.48 0.57 10.40
CA ALA A 133 -2.10 0.77 9.97
C ALA A 133 -1.78 2.25 9.78
N SER A 134 -0.54 2.65 10.04
CA SER A 134 -0.07 4.00 9.77
C SER A 134 -0.08 4.31 8.27
N SER A 135 -0.07 3.29 7.40
CA SER A 135 -0.20 3.42 5.95
C SER A 135 -1.66 3.59 5.47
N SER A 136 -2.67 3.30 6.28
CA SER A 136 -4.08 3.25 5.83
C SER A 136 -4.57 4.55 5.21
N ARG A 137 -4.25 5.71 5.80
CA ARG A 137 -4.61 7.03 5.24
C ARG A 137 -3.95 7.27 3.89
N PHE A 138 -2.69 6.89 3.75
CA PHE A 138 -1.94 7.04 2.50
C PHE A 138 -2.54 6.17 1.41
N LEU A 139 -2.72 4.87 1.70
CA LEU A 139 -3.29 3.90 0.76
C LEU A 139 -4.70 4.31 0.33
N ARG A 140 -5.56 4.72 1.27
CA ARG A 140 -6.91 5.22 0.96
C ARG A 140 -6.87 6.38 -0.03
N ARG A 141 -6.03 7.39 0.20
CA ARG A 141 -5.89 8.54 -0.70
C ARG A 141 -5.42 8.13 -2.10
N THR A 142 -4.39 7.30 -2.17
CA THR A 142 -3.80 6.85 -3.44
C THR A 142 -4.80 6.01 -4.25
N LEU A 143 -5.49 5.07 -3.59
CA LEU A 143 -6.52 4.25 -4.21
C LEU A 143 -7.69 5.10 -4.70
N LEU A 144 -8.20 6.03 -3.89
CA LEU A 144 -9.31 6.89 -4.31
C LEU A 144 -8.94 7.76 -5.51
N LYS A 145 -7.73 8.33 -5.53
CA LYS A 145 -7.24 9.09 -6.69
C LYS A 145 -7.21 8.21 -7.95
N PHE A 146 -6.65 7.01 -7.87
CA PHE A 146 -6.63 6.06 -8.97
C PHE A 146 -8.05 5.70 -9.45
N MET A 147 -8.96 5.44 -8.52
CA MET A 147 -10.35 5.07 -8.82
C MET A 147 -11.13 6.21 -9.47
N LEU A 148 -10.94 7.45 -9.03
CA LEU A 148 -11.58 8.61 -9.64
C LEU A 148 -11.10 8.82 -11.08
N ASP A 149 -9.79 8.65 -11.32
CA ASP A 149 -9.18 8.78 -12.64
C ASP A 149 -9.59 7.62 -13.58
N THR A 150 -9.84 6.42 -13.05
CA THR A 150 -10.14 5.20 -13.83
C THR A 150 -11.59 4.73 -13.73
N LYS A 151 -12.49 5.55 -13.16
CA LYS A 151 -13.86 5.19 -12.78
C LYS A 151 -14.68 4.48 -13.87
N TYR A 152 -14.50 4.89 -15.12
CA TYR A 152 -15.23 4.31 -16.25
C TYR A 152 -14.84 2.85 -16.46
N ILE A 153 -13.54 2.56 -16.39
CA ILE A 153 -12.99 1.22 -16.59
C ILE A 153 -13.40 0.31 -15.44
N ALA A 154 -13.28 0.81 -14.20
CA ALA A 154 -13.78 0.12 -13.02
C ALA A 154 -15.27 -0.26 -13.14
N GLY A 155 -16.09 0.61 -13.75
CA GLY A 155 -17.51 0.37 -13.96
C GLY A 155 -17.85 -0.65 -15.04
N VAL A 156 -16.98 -0.86 -16.04
CA VAL A 156 -17.20 -1.82 -17.15
C VAL A 156 -16.45 -3.15 -16.98
N ASN A 157 -15.53 -3.24 -16.03
CA ASN A 157 -14.80 -4.48 -15.74
C ASN A 157 -15.59 -5.35 -14.75
N ALA A 158 -16.04 -6.53 -15.20
CA ALA A 158 -16.87 -7.43 -14.40
C ALA A 158 -16.16 -7.98 -13.15
N GLN A 159 -14.85 -8.22 -13.21
CA GLN A 159 -14.08 -8.69 -12.05
C GLN A 159 -14.00 -7.60 -10.98
N PHE A 160 -13.74 -6.36 -11.40
CA PHE A 160 -13.74 -5.21 -10.51
C PHE A 160 -15.11 -5.00 -9.86
N ALA A 161 -16.19 -5.05 -10.65
CA ALA A 161 -17.56 -4.92 -10.16
C ALA A 161 -17.96 -6.05 -9.20
N ALA A 162 -17.46 -7.27 -9.40
CA ALA A 162 -17.68 -8.38 -8.46
C ALA A 162 -16.95 -8.13 -7.13
N ARG A 163 -15.69 -7.69 -7.18
CA ARG A 163 -14.85 -7.49 -5.99
C ARG A 163 -15.25 -6.27 -5.17
N ILE A 164 -15.72 -5.17 -5.77
CA ILE A 164 -16.07 -3.95 -5.02
C ILE A 164 -17.23 -4.16 -4.04
N ALA A 165 -18.09 -5.16 -4.27
CA ALA A 165 -19.16 -5.54 -3.36
C ALA A 165 -18.64 -6.02 -1.99
N ASP A 166 -17.44 -6.60 -1.95
CA ASP A 166 -16.80 -7.09 -0.72
C ASP A 166 -16.22 -5.95 0.14
N TYR A 167 -16.14 -4.72 -0.40
CA TYR A 167 -15.50 -3.57 0.25
C TYR A 167 -16.46 -2.37 0.33
N PRO A 168 -17.51 -2.41 1.17
CA PRO A 168 -18.59 -1.42 1.16
C PRO A 168 -18.14 0.00 1.50
N LEU A 169 -17.15 0.17 2.39
CA LEU A 169 -16.59 1.49 2.72
C LEU A 169 -15.80 2.07 1.55
N PHE A 170 -14.98 1.25 0.89
CA PHE A 170 -14.27 1.65 -0.31
C PHE A 170 -15.25 1.99 -1.44
N ALA A 171 -16.28 1.15 -1.62
CA ALA A 171 -17.34 1.37 -2.59
C ALA A 171 -18.13 2.67 -2.32
N ALA A 172 -18.36 3.02 -1.06
CA ALA A 172 -19.03 4.27 -0.69
C ALA A 172 -18.19 5.50 -1.07
N ASP A 173 -16.88 5.46 -0.83
CA ASP A 173 -15.98 6.57 -1.15
C ASP A 173 -15.76 6.79 -2.66
N ILE A 174 -15.92 5.73 -3.48
CA ILE A 174 -15.78 5.84 -4.95
C ILE A 174 -17.05 6.37 -5.61
N ARG A 175 -18.23 6.24 -4.98
CA ARG A 175 -19.48 6.72 -5.56
C ARG A 175 -19.39 8.24 -5.75
N PRO A 176 -19.79 8.78 -6.91
CA PRO A 176 -19.87 10.22 -7.07
C PRO A 176 -20.85 10.76 -6.02
N THR A 177 -20.43 11.76 -5.24
CA THR A 177 -21.37 12.63 -4.55
C THR A 177 -22.32 13.15 -5.63
N PRO A 178 -23.64 12.93 -5.53
CA PRO A 178 -24.55 13.58 -6.45
C PRO A 178 -24.26 15.09 -6.39
N PRO A 179 -24.22 15.80 -7.53
CA PRO A 179 -24.04 17.24 -7.50
C PRO A 179 -25.08 17.81 -6.54
N GLU A 180 -24.66 18.68 -5.62
CA GLU A 180 -25.60 19.41 -4.77
C GLU A 180 -26.59 20.09 -5.70
N VAL A 181 -27.81 19.56 -5.75
CA VAL A 181 -28.92 20.21 -6.42
C VAL A 181 -29.22 21.38 -5.50
N HIS A 182 -28.60 22.53 -5.76
CA HIS A 182 -29.07 23.81 -5.25
C HIS A 182 -30.46 24.01 -5.85
N TRP A 183 -31.47 23.49 -5.16
CA TRP A 183 -32.84 23.95 -5.32
C TRP A 183 -32.81 25.42 -4.98
N GLY A 184 -32.70 26.27 -6.01
CA GLY A 184 -32.89 27.70 -5.86
C GLY A 184 -34.18 27.88 -5.08
N SER A 185 -34.07 28.50 -3.90
CA SER A 185 -35.23 28.86 -3.09
C SER A 185 -36.24 29.53 -4.00
N PRO A 186 -37.52 29.09 -4.02
CA PRO A 186 -38.52 29.81 -4.77
C PRO A 186 -38.58 31.22 -4.20
N MET A 187 -38.28 32.21 -5.05
CA MET A 187 -38.44 33.62 -4.70
C MET A 187 -39.91 33.83 -4.35
N SER A 188 -40.16 34.00 -3.05
CA SER A 188 -41.41 34.51 -2.49
C SER A 188 -41.52 36.01 -2.70
#